data_AF-A0A2D5XCI6-F1
#
_entry.id   AF-A0A2D5XCI6-F1
#
_cell.length_a   1.000
_cell.length_b   1.000
_cell.length_c   1.000
_cell.angle_alpha   90.00
_cell.angle_beta   90.00
_cell.angle_gamma   90.00
#
_symmetry.space_group_name_H-M   'P 1'
#
loop_
_entity.id
_entity.type
_entity.pdbx_description
1 polymer ?
#
loop_
_entity_poly.entity_id
_entity_poly.type
_entity_poly.pdbx_seq_one_letter_code
_entity_poly.pdbx_strand_id
1 'polypeptide(L)' 'MHFLQPGKRISIGKINTSDIELRDLVKAWLAISFAFAMVLRYSIPLSFYEVFIISAVTVGTGFLLHELGHKVVAQR' A
#
# COMPACT_ATOMS: atom_id res chain seq x y z
N MET A 1 -19.90 20.41 3.68
CA MET A 1 -19.36 19.28 2.89
C MET A 1 -17.99 19.67 2.39
N HIS A 2 -16.93 19.10 2.98
CA HIS A 2 -15.54 19.48 2.71
C HIS A 2 -15.08 18.76 1.42
N PHE A 3 -15.10 19.46 0.28
CA PHE A 3 -14.53 18.97 -0.97
C PHE A 3 -13.00 18.87 -0.80
N LEU A 4 -12.50 17.69 -0.47
CA LEU A 4 -11.07 17.44 -0.33
C LEU A 4 -10.42 17.42 -1.72
N GLN A 5 -9.83 18.58 -2.02
CA GLN A 5 -8.67 18.87 -2.88
C GLN A 5 -8.55 18.11 -4.22
N PRO A 6 -8.60 18.81 -5.37
CA PRO A 6 -8.23 18.22 -6.66
C PRO A 6 -6.70 18.05 -6.71
N GLY A 7 -6.20 17.01 -6.04
CA GLY A 7 -4.81 16.58 -6.21
C GLY A 7 -4.56 16.26 -7.68
N LYS A 8 -3.39 16.66 -8.19
CA LYS A 8 -2.99 16.48 -9.59
C LYS A 8 -3.28 15.04 -10.03
N ARG A 9 -4.13 14.88 -11.05
CA ARG A 9 -4.48 13.55 -11.58
C ARG A 9 -3.28 12.97 -12.31
N ILE A 10 -2.91 11.75 -11.95
CA ILE A 10 -1.83 10.98 -12.54
C ILE A 10 -2.47 9.75 -13.19
N SER A 11 -2.17 9.52 -14.47
CA SER A 11 -2.58 8.28 -15.13
C SER A 11 -1.44 7.28 -15.06
N ILE A 12 -1.65 6.17 -14.34
CA ILE A 12 -0.72 5.04 -14.34
C ILE A 12 -1.34 3.98 -15.26
N GLY A 13 -0.90 3.96 -16.52
CA GLY A 13 -1.46 3.10 -17.55
C GLY A 13 -2.91 3.43 -17.87
N LYS A 14 -3.84 2.55 -17.46
CA LYS A 14 -5.30 2.70 -17.67
C LYS A 14 -6.05 3.15 -16.41
N ILE A 15 -5.34 3.33 -15.29
CA ILE A 15 -5.92 3.67 -14.00
C ILE A 15 -5.73 5.17 -13.73
N ASN A 16 -6.83 5.89 -13.54
CA ASN A 16 -6.78 7.28 -13.06
C ASN A 16 -6.54 7.28 -11.55
N THR A 17 -5.44 7.86 -11.08
CA THR A 17 -5.17 8.09 -9.65
C THR A 17 -4.77 9.55 -9.40
N SER A 18 -4.55 9.92 -8.14
CA SER A 18 -4.11 11.27 -7.74
C SER A 18 -2.83 11.19 -6.93
N ASP A 19 -2.03 12.25 -6.93
CA ASP A 19 -0.82 12.40 -6.11
C ASP A 19 -1.10 12.09 -4.62
N ILE A 20 -2.26 12.55 -4.13
CA ILE A 20 -2.70 12.32 -2.74
C ILE A 20 -2.97 10.84 -2.50
N GLU A 21 -3.70 10.19 -3.40
CA GLU A 21 -4.01 8.76 -3.29
C GLU A 21 -2.74 7.91 -3.32
N LEU A 22 -1.78 8.24 -4.19
CA LEU A 22 -0.51 7.51 -4.25
C LEU A 22 0.27 7.68 -2.94
N ARG A 23 0.33 8.90 -2.40
CA ARG A 23 0.98 9.16 -1.10
C ARG A 23 0.31 8.39 0.03
N ASP A 24 -1.01 8.35 0.06
CA ASP A 24 -1.75 7.61 1.08
C ASP A 24 -1.60 6.10 0.90
N LEU A 25 -1.53 5.61 -0.33
CA LEU A 25 -1.21 4.21 -0.65
C LEU A 25 0.17 3.81 -0.14
N VAL A 26 1.20 4.66 -0.33
CA VAL A 26 2.57 4.41 0.16
C VAL A 26 2.61 4.41 1.69
N LYS A 27 1.90 5.34 2.36
CA LYS A 27 1.80 5.33 3.82
C LYS A 27 1.12 4.05 4.33
N ALA A 28 0.02 3.64 3.69
CA ALA A 28 -0.70 2.44 4.06
C ALA A 28 0.17 1.20 3.85
N TRP A 29 0.90 1.13 2.74
CA TRP A 29 1.87 0.08 2.45
C TRP A 29 2.96 -0.02 3.54
N LEU A 30 3.55 1.10 3.95
CA LEU A 30 4.54 1.10 5.05
C LEU A 30 3.92 0.72 6.39
N ALA A 31 2.72 1.24 6.70
CA ALA A 31 2.04 0.95 7.95
C ALA A 31 1.69 -0.52 8.11
N ILE A 32 1.15 -1.16 7.06
CA ILE A 32 0.80 -2.59 7.11
C ILE A 32 2.05 -3.47 7.15
N SER A 33 3.09 -3.11 6.39
CA SER A 33 4.38 -3.81 6.41
C SER A 33 5.00 -3.78 7.81
N PHE A 34 4.95 -2.63 8.48
CA PHE A 34 5.44 -2.47 9.84
C PHE A 34 4.61 -3.26 10.86
N ALA A 35 3.28 -3.21 10.75
CA ALA A 35 2.39 -3.96 11.63
C ALA A 35 2.63 -5.48 11.54
N PHE A 36 2.72 -6.03 10.32
CA PHE A 36 3.02 -7.44 10.11
C PHE A 36 4.43 -7.80 10.57
N ALA A 37 5.42 -6.95 10.35
CA ALA A 37 6.77 -7.17 10.86
C ALA A 37 6.78 -7.26 12.39
N MET A 38 6.01 -6.41 13.07
CA MET A 38 5.92 -6.41 14.54
C MET A 38 5.24 -7.67 15.07
N VAL A 39 4.22 -8.18 14.39
CA VAL A 39 3.54 -9.43 14.75
C VAL A 39 4.44 -10.64 14.49
N LEU A 40 5.10 -10.70 13.32
CA LEU A 40 5.88 -11.86 12.89
C LEU A 40 7.25 -11.97 13.56
N ARG A 41 7.78 -10.89 14.17
CA ARG A 41 9.10 -10.89 14.82
C ARG A 41 9.26 -11.94 15.93
N TYR A 42 8.15 -12.37 16.53
CA TYR A 42 8.14 -13.35 17.61
C TYR A 42 7.98 -14.79 17.11
N SER A 43 7.56 -14.96 15.86
CA SER A 43 7.29 -16.27 15.26
C SER A 43 8.45 -16.75 14.38
N ILE A 44 9.32 -15.84 13.93
CA ILE A 44 10.37 -16.14 12.97
C ILE A 44 11.74 -15.79 13.60
N PRO A 45 12.73 -16.71 13.56
CA PRO A 45 14.08 -16.46 14.09
C PRO A 45 14.93 -15.62 13.11
N LEU A 46 14.38 -14.51 12.61
CA LEU A 46 15.07 -13.56 11.73
C LEU A 46 15.17 -12.19 12.41
N SER A 47 16.09 -11.35 11.95
CA SER A 47 16.16 -9.98 12.45
C SER A 47 14.90 -9.20 12.07
N PHE A 48 14.51 -8.23 12.89
CA PHE A 48 13.35 -7.38 12.61
C PHE A 48 13.42 -6.73 11.23
N TYR A 49 14.63 -6.32 10.80
CA TYR A 49 14.85 -5.71 9.50
C TYR A 49 14.55 -6.68 8.35
N GLU A 50 14.99 -7.94 8.46
CA GLU A 50 14.68 -8.98 7.46
C GLU A 50 13.19 -9.27 7.41
N VAL A 51 12.53 -9.45 8.57
CA VAL A 51 11.09 -9.69 8.65
C VAL A 51 10.30 -8.51 8.08
N PHE A 52 10.77 -7.28 8.29
CA PHE A 52 10.17 -6.08 7.72
C PHE A 52 10.29 -6.05 6.20
N ILE A 53 11.46 -6.33 5.63
CA ILE A 53 11.62 -6.41 4.17
C ILE A 53 10.73 -7.51 3.59
N ILE A 54 10.74 -8.70 4.18
CA ILE A 54 9.91 -9.82 3.74
C ILE A 54 8.43 -9.41 3.79
N SER A 55 7.98 -8.77 4.87
CA SER A 55 6.59 -8.31 5.03
C SER A 55 6.25 -7.22 4.01
N ALA A 56 7.15 -6.27 3.76
CA ALA A 56 6.95 -5.20 2.78
C ALA A 56 6.84 -5.72 1.34
N VAL A 57 7.64 -6.73 1.00
CA VAL A 57 7.61 -7.36 -0.32
C VAL A 57 6.42 -8.30 -0.47
N THR A 58 6.04 -9.06 0.55
CA THR A 58 4.96 -10.07 0.43
C THR A 58 3.59 -9.45 0.73
N VAL A 59 3.32 -9.13 1.99
CA VAL A 59 2.06 -8.53 2.46
C VAL A 59 1.85 -7.18 1.80
N GLY A 60 2.90 -6.37 1.73
CA GLY A 60 2.82 -5.03 1.17
C GLY A 60 2.49 -5.04 -0.33
N THR A 61 3.15 -5.85 -1.15
CA THR A 61 2.78 -5.93 -2.59
C THR A 61 1.41 -6.57 -2.79
N GLY A 62 1.03 -7.56 -1.97
CA GLY A 62 -0.31 -8.14 -1.98
C GLY A 62 -1.38 -7.09 -1.71
N PHE A 63 -1.17 -6.23 -0.71
CA PHE A 63 -2.03 -5.08 -0.43
C PHE A 63 -2.10 -4.10 -1.62
N LEU A 64 -0.96 -3.75 -2.22
CA LEU A 64 -0.93 -2.87 -3.40
C LEU A 64 -1.74 -3.44 -4.56
N LEU A 65 -1.56 -4.72 -4.87
CA LEU A 65 -2.30 -5.40 -5.93
C LEU A 65 -3.79 -5.51 -5.62
N HIS A 66 -4.14 -5.77 -4.36
CA HIS A 66 -5.54 -5.82 -3.89
C HIS A 66 -6.26 -4.48 -4.14
N GLU A 67 -5.65 -3.38 -3.71
CA GLU A 67 -6.22 -2.03 -3.88
C GLU A 67 -6.27 -1.60 -5.35
N LEU A 68 -5.24 -1.94 -6.14
CA LEU A 68 -5.27 -1.68 -7.59
C LEU A 68 -6.39 -2.47 -8.27
N GLY A 69 -6.63 -3.72 -7.87
CA GLY A 69 -7.74 -4.53 -8.36
C GLY A 69 -9.09 -3.87 -8.09
N HIS A 70 -9.32 -3.39 -6.86
CA HIS A 70 -10.53 -2.64 -6.52
C HIS A 70 -10.71 -1.41 -7.39
N LYS A 71 -9.64 -0.63 -7.62
CA LYS A 71 -9.70 0.56 -8.50
C LYS A 71 -10.01 0.20 -9.95
N VAL A 72 -9.40 -0.85 -10.48
CA VAL A 72 -9.64 -1.30 -11.87
C VAL A 72 -11.11 -1.70 -12.05
N VAL A 73 -11.68 -2.43 -11.10
CA VAL A 73 -13.09 -2.83 -11.14
C VAL A 73 -14.02 -1.62 -11.00
N ALA A 74 -13.70 -0.67 -10.12
CA ALA A 74 -14.51 0.54 -9.92
C ALA A 74 -14.49 1.50 -11.12
N GLN A 75 -13.49 1.40 -12.00
CA GLN A 75 -13.36 2.24 -13.19
C GLN A 75 -13.96 1.62 -14.47
N ARG A 76 -14.50 0.40 -14.36
CA ARG A 76 -15.19 -0.29 -15.45
C ARG A 76 -16.70 -0.19 -15.27
#